data_AF-A0A1H8T6F7-F1
#
_entry.id   AF-A0A1H8T6F7-F1
#
_cell.length_a   1.000
_cell.length_b   1.000
_cell.length_c   1.000
_cell.angle_alpha   90.00
_cell.angle_beta   90.00
_cell.angle_gamma   90.00
#
_symmetry.space_group_name_H-M   'P 1'
#
loop_
_entity.id
_entity.type
_entity.pdbx_description
1 polymer ?
#
loop_
_entity_poly.entity_id
_entity_poly.type
_entity_poly.pdbx_seq_one_letter_code
_entity_poly.pdbx_strand_id
1 'polypeptide(L)' 'MTKPFGMQELGARIGVALRHRLQHQGERAIFQTGGLTMDLVKRIVKVDGIEIKLSPKEYDIVRVLRSTQARC' A
#
# COMPACT_ATOMS: atom_id res chain seq x y z
N MET A 1 -37.61 -17.47 -2.35
CA MET A 1 -38.33 -16.36 -1.69
C MET A 1 -37.28 -15.43 -1.07
N THR A 2 -36.70 -14.58 -1.90
CA THR A 2 -35.54 -13.74 -1.58
C THR A 2 -36.06 -12.40 -1.09
N LYS A 3 -36.19 -12.22 0.21
CA LYS A 3 -36.55 -10.91 0.77
C LYS A 3 -35.33 -9.99 0.59
N PRO A 4 -35.47 -8.80 -0.02
CA PRO A 4 -34.33 -7.95 -0.34
C PRO A 4 -33.71 -7.46 0.97
N PHE A 5 -32.41 -7.65 1.09
CA PHE A 5 -31.50 -7.15 2.11
C PHE A 5 -32.01 -5.86 2.76
N GLY A 6 -32.22 -5.90 4.08
CA GLY A 6 -32.62 -4.71 4.85
C GLY A 6 -31.51 -3.66 4.88
N MET A 7 -31.86 -2.42 5.21
CA MET A 7 -30.92 -1.28 5.28
C MET A 7 -29.66 -1.57 6.12
N GLN A 8 -29.78 -2.39 7.17
CA GLN A 8 -28.66 -2.82 8.02
C GLN A 8 -27.68 -3.73 7.28
N GLU A 9 -28.18 -4.65 6.45
CA GLU A 9 -27.34 -5.55 5.66
C GLU A 9 -26.64 -4.81 4.52
N LEU A 10 -27.33 -3.84 3.90
CA LEU A 10 -26.70 -2.95 2.92
C LEU A 10 -25.57 -2.13 3.55
N GLY A 11 -25.82 -1.52 4.71
CA GLY A 11 -24.78 -0.81 5.47
C GLY A 11 -23.61 -1.70 5.86
N ALA A 12 -23.89 -2.95 6.27
CA ALA A 12 -22.85 -3.94 6.57
C ALA A 12 -22.01 -4.30 5.34
N ARG A 13 -22.65 -4.54 4.19
CA ARG A 13 -21.96 -4.86 2.92
C ARG A 13 -21.11 -3.71 2.41
N ILE A 14 -21.63 -2.47 2.48
CA ILE A 14 -20.87 -1.25 2.14
C ILE A 14 -19.69 -1.09 3.10
N GLY A 15 -19.91 -1.24 4.40
CA GLY A 15 -18.86 -1.15 5.41
C GLY A 15 -17.76 -2.21 5.24
N VAL A 16 -18.13 -3.45 4.89
CA VAL A 16 -17.19 -4.53 4.56
C VAL A 16 -16.42 -4.23 3.28
N ALA A 17 -17.09 -3.79 2.21
CA ALA A 17 -16.44 -3.42 0.97
C ALA A 17 -15.48 -2.24 1.14
N LEU A 18 -15.85 -1.24 1.95
CA LEU A 18 -15.02 -0.09 2.26
C LEU A 18 -13.81 -0.50 3.12
N ARG A 19 -14.01 -1.33 4.16
CA ARG A 19 -12.91 -1.89 4.96
C ARG A 19 -11.96 -2.72 4.11
N HIS A 20 -12.48 -3.56 3.22
CA HIS A 20 -11.66 -4.32 2.29
C HIS A 20 -10.86 -3.37 1.39
N ARG A 21 -11.49 -2.33 0.82
CA ARG A 21 -10.77 -1.31 0.03
C ARG A 21 -9.72 -0.55 0.84
N LEU A 22 -10.01 -0.20 2.10
CA LEU A 22 -9.09 0.44 3.03
C LEU A 22 -7.96 -0.49 3.48
N GLN A 23 -8.20 -1.80 3.60
CA GLN A 23 -7.15 -2.79 3.82
C GLN A 23 -6.29 -2.93 2.56
N HIS A 24 -6.88 -2.97 1.37
CA HIS A 24 -6.12 -2.96 0.10
C HIS A 24 -5.31 -1.67 -0.11
N GLN A 25 -5.81 -0.52 0.33
CA GLN A 25 -5.11 0.77 0.24
C GLN A 25 -4.17 1.05 1.43
N GLY A 26 -4.46 0.48 2.59
CA GLY A 26 -3.75 0.70 3.86
C GLY A 26 -2.71 -0.37 4.18
N GLU A 27 -2.79 -1.58 3.60
CA GLU A 27 -1.84 -2.66 3.88
C GLU A 27 -0.55 -2.55 3.08
N ARG A 28 -0.50 -1.76 2.00
CA ARG A 28 0.69 -1.71 1.16
C ARG A 28 0.89 -0.32 0.60
N ALA A 29 1.48 0.58 1.41
CA ALA A 29 2.30 1.66 0.87
C ALA A 29 3.60 1.08 0.29
N ILE A 30 3.46 0.06 -0.56
CA ILE A 30 4.53 -0.60 -1.27
C ILE A 30 4.68 0.14 -2.59
N PHE A 31 5.79 0.85 -2.71
CA PHE A 31 6.19 1.46 -3.96
C PHE A 31 6.98 0.45 -4.78
N GLN A 32 6.67 0.33 -6.07
CA GLN A 32 7.43 -0.49 -7.00
C GLN A 32 7.79 0.32 -8.24
N THR A 33 9.06 0.26 -8.64
CA THR A 33 9.56 0.85 -9.88
C THR A 33 10.71 0.00 -10.42
N GLY A 34 10.54 -0.57 -11.62
CA GLY A 34 11.50 -1.54 -12.16
C GLY A 34 11.79 -2.67 -11.16
N GLY A 35 13.07 -2.88 -10.84
CA GLY A 35 13.51 -3.84 -9.82
C GLY A 35 13.38 -3.36 -8.37
N LEU A 36 13.12 -2.07 -8.11
CA LEU A 36 13.05 -1.51 -6.77
C LEU A 36 11.65 -1.66 -6.16
N THR A 37 11.57 -2.28 -4.99
CA THR A 37 10.35 -2.36 -4.16
C THR A 37 10.62 -1.73 -2.80
N MET A 38 9.75 -0.87 -2.31
CA MET A 38 9.87 -0.25 -0.98
C MET A 38 8.56 -0.35 -0.21
N ASP A 39 8.58 -0.96 0.97
CA ASP A 39 7.48 -0.90 1.93
C ASP A 39 7.68 0.33 2.82
N LEU A 40 6.87 1.37 2.61
CA LEU A 40 6.98 2.64 3.32
C LEU A 40 6.49 2.54 4.77
N VAL A 41 5.67 1.54 5.10
CA VAL A 41 5.16 1.30 6.46
C VAL A 41 6.24 0.60 7.27
N LYS A 42 6.82 -0.47 6.72
CA LYS A 42 7.86 -1.27 7.39
C LYS A 42 9.27 -0.71 7.22
N ARG A 43 9.45 0.29 6.36
CA ARG A 43 10.76 0.85 5.95
C ARG A 43 11.70 -0.22 5.41
N ILE A 44 11.16 -1.15 4.63
CA ILE A 44 11.91 -2.22 3.98
C ILE A 44 12.13 -1.86 2.52
N VAL A 45 13.35 -2.02 2.02
CA VAL A 45 13.69 -1.81 0.61
C VAL A 45 14.21 -3.11 0.02
N LYS A 46 13.74 -3.45 -1.17
CA LYS A 46 14.19 -4.60 -1.95
C LYS A 46 14.60 -4.16 -3.35
N VAL A 47 15.66 -4.73 -3.88
CA VAL A 47 16.07 -4.58 -5.28
C VAL A 47 16.10 -5.98 -5.89
N ASP A 48 15.38 -6.16 -7.00
CA ASP A 48 15.20 -7.44 -7.68
C ASP A 48 14.71 -8.55 -6.73
N GLY A 49 13.85 -8.17 -5.79
CA GLY A 49 13.29 -9.06 -4.77
C GLY A 49 14.21 -9.34 -3.56
N ILE A 50 15.47 -8.89 -3.60
CA ILE A 50 16.44 -9.06 -2.52
C ILE A 50 16.31 -7.88 -1.54
N GLU A 51 16.09 -8.18 -0.27
CA GLU A 51 16.03 -7.16 0.79
C GLU A 51 17.40 -6.55 1.05
N ILE A 52 17.47 -5.22 0.99
CA ILE A 52 18.68 -4.45 1.26
C ILE A 52 18.49 -3.68 2.57
N LYS A 53 19.41 -3.89 3.51
CA LYS A 53 19.44 -3.13 4.75
C LYS A 53 20.02 -1.76 4.48
N LEU A 54 19.21 -0.74 4.68
CA LEU A 54 19.62 0.66 4.60
C LEU A 54 19.73 1.24 6.01
N SER A 55 20.73 2.10 6.22
CA SER A 55 20.74 3.00 7.36
C SER A 55 19.58 4.01 7.25
N PRO A 56 19.16 4.65 8.36
CA PRO A 56 18.12 5.68 8.32
C PRO A 56 18.41 6.80 7.31
N LYS A 57 19.68 7.22 7.19
CA LYS A 57 20.10 8.25 6.24
C LYS A 57 19.95 7.80 4.78
N GLU A 58 20.33 6.57 4.46
CA GLU A 58 20.20 6.02 3.11
C GLU A 58 18.72 5.84 2.73
N TYR A 59 17.89 5.40 3.66
CA TYR A 59 16.45 5.30 3.45
C TYR A 59 15.82 6.66 3.10
N ASP A 60 16.21 7.72 3.82
CA ASP A 60 15.72 9.07 3.55
C ASP A 60 16.10 9.56 2.15
N ILE A 61 17.32 9.26 1.68
CA ILE A 61 17.75 9.60 0.32
C ILE A 61 16.86 8.91 -0.72
N VAL A 62 16.67 7.59 -0.61
CA VAL A 62 15.84 6.81 -1.56
C VAL A 62 14.39 7.29 -1.53
N ARG A 63 13.87 7.65 -0.34
CA ARG A 63 12.52 8.20 -0.16
C ARG A 63 12.34 9.53 -0.90
N VAL A 64 13.34 10.41 -0.86
CA VAL A 64 13.31 11.71 -1.57
C VAL A 64 13.40 11.50 -3.08
N LEU A 65 14.31 10.64 -3.55
CA LEU A 65 14.49 10.35 -4.98
C LEU A 65 13.21 9.82 -5.64
N ARG A 66 12.45 8.98 -4.93
CA ARG A 66 11.11 8.53 -5.37
C ARG A 66 10.18 9.70 -5.70
N SER A 67 10.16 10.75 -4.86
CA SER A 67 9.21 11.87 -5.01
C SER A 67 9.47 12.68 -6.29
N THR A 68 10.71 12.70 -6.76
CA THR A 68 11.13 13.43 -7.96
C THR A 68 10.75 12.67 -9.24
N GLN A 69 10.71 11.33 -9.20
CA GLN A 69 10.37 10.48 -10.37
C GLN A 69 8.87 10.55 -10.74
N ALA A 70 7.99 11.01 -9.85
CA ALA A 70 6.54 11.08 -10.08
C ALA A 70 6.08 12.27 -10.97
N ARG A 71 7.02 12.96 -11.64
CA ARG A 71 6.75 14.06 -12.56
C ARG A 71 7.28 13.74 -13.96
N CYS A 72 6.67 12.77 -14.64
CA CYS A 72 6.72 12.64 -16.10
C CYS A 72 5.32 12.24 -16.57
#